data_AF-A0A6G8PWS6-F1
#
_entry.id   AF-A0A6G8PWS6-F1
#
_cell.length_a   1.000
_cell.length_b   1.000
_cell.length_c   1.000
_cell.angle_alpha   90.00
_cell.angle_beta   90.00
_cell.angle_gamma   90.00
#
_symmetry.space_group_name_H-M   'P 1'
#
loop_
_entity.id
_entity.type
_entity.pdbx_description
1 polymer ?
#
loop_
_entity_poly.entity_id
_entity_poly.type
_entity_poly.pdbx_seq_one_letter_code
_entity_poly.pdbx_strand_id
1 'polypeptide(L)'
;MNTETSYSSPSISEWMDWPPERVAEAVKGFPSPLVVGWPYNGTRRWYLSRKRRDSGASDYLTVLIRRQAELHRMMFDHGASVVLTPEFGSVTLRRGVEYTRYAMSGLLKLAEDPVCRELFDSGVRLRFYGEYREALVDPVFRPMLEACAELEEETASGDGPLLLLGLFADAPWEKIARLSVEFAATHGRPPDRRELIEGYYGAAVPDLSFYIGHTQPEMFDVPLLAGGEEHLYATLNPSPDLSERQFREILYDHLFSRRVPLVDYEALPPEAQGELIEYNERCSGATVGLGRVHPVTRMWRPVFPDVPAPPQAYGRGGR
;
A
#
# COMPACT_ATOMS: atom_id res chain seq x y z
N MET A 1 13.87 0.59 31.31
CA MET A 1 13.15 -0.64 31.71
C MET A 1 12.08 -0.85 30.65
N ASN A 2 12.40 -1.60 29.60
CA ASN A 2 11.41 -2.01 28.61
C ASN A 2 10.72 -3.26 29.16
N THR A 3 9.44 -3.15 29.49
CA THR A 3 8.57 -4.30 29.62
C THR A 3 8.39 -4.89 28.23
N GLU A 4 9.24 -5.86 27.88
CA GLU A 4 8.98 -6.75 26.76
C GLU A 4 7.71 -7.53 27.08
N THR A 5 6.58 -7.06 26.55
CA THR A 5 5.37 -7.85 26.49
C THR A 5 5.69 -9.04 25.60
N SER A 6 6.05 -10.17 26.22
CA SER A 6 6.22 -11.46 25.55
C SER A 6 4.86 -11.94 25.05
N TYR A 7 4.42 -11.38 23.92
CA TYR A 7 3.41 -12.03 23.11
C TYR A 7 4.10 -13.22 22.45
N SER A 8 3.72 -14.45 22.81
CA SER A 8 4.10 -15.60 22.00
C SER A 8 3.48 -15.38 20.62
N SER A 9 4.31 -15.16 19.59
CA SER A 9 3.82 -15.00 18.23
C SER A 9 2.97 -16.21 17.84
N PRO A 10 1.74 -16.02 17.34
CA PRO A 10 0.91 -17.13 16.90
C PRO A 10 1.60 -17.85 15.74
N SER A 11 1.25 -19.13 15.52
CA SER A 11 1.65 -19.76 14.26
C SER A 11 0.90 -19.13 13.08
N ILE A 12 1.47 -19.18 11.87
CA ILE A 12 0.78 -18.67 10.68
C ILE A 12 -0.57 -19.38 10.45
N SER A 13 -0.68 -20.67 10.76
CA SER A 13 -1.94 -21.41 10.63
C SER A 13 -3.00 -20.85 11.59
N GLU A 14 -2.62 -20.63 12.86
CA GLU A 14 -3.53 -20.06 13.85
C GLU A 14 -4.00 -18.67 13.43
N TRP A 15 -3.07 -17.83 12.98
CA TRP A 15 -3.37 -16.48 12.49
C TRP A 15 -4.36 -16.47 11.32
N MET A 16 -4.22 -17.38 10.37
CA MET A 16 -5.15 -17.48 9.23
C MET A 16 -6.57 -17.84 9.67
N ASP A 17 -6.71 -18.59 10.75
CA ASP A 17 -8.01 -19.03 11.28
C ASP A 17 -8.67 -18.01 12.22
N TRP A 18 -7.99 -16.92 12.58
CA TRP A 18 -8.58 -15.88 13.44
C TRP A 18 -9.75 -15.16 12.75
N PRO A 19 -10.80 -14.75 13.49
CA PRO A 19 -11.81 -13.85 12.94
C PRO A 19 -11.19 -12.46 12.68
N PRO A 20 -11.71 -11.67 11.71
CA PRO A 20 -11.17 -10.35 11.36
C PRO A 20 -10.99 -9.41 12.56
N GLU A 21 -11.92 -9.42 13.51
CA GLU A 21 -11.90 -8.58 14.69
C GLU A 21 -10.68 -8.87 15.57
N ARG A 22 -10.32 -10.15 15.73
CA ARG A 22 -9.13 -10.58 16.48
C ARG A 22 -7.84 -10.19 15.76
N VAL A 23 -7.84 -10.23 14.42
CA VAL A 23 -6.72 -9.73 13.62
C VAL A 23 -6.55 -8.22 13.82
N ALA A 24 -7.65 -7.46 13.77
CA ALA A 24 -7.64 -6.02 13.99
C ALA A 24 -7.18 -5.64 15.40
N GLU A 25 -7.61 -6.36 16.43
CA GLU A 25 -7.12 -6.19 17.82
C GLU A 25 -5.63 -6.44 17.92
N ALA A 26 -5.13 -7.50 17.28
CA ALA A 26 -3.70 -7.78 17.25
C ALA A 26 -2.91 -6.66 16.56
N VAL A 27 -3.39 -6.16 15.41
CA VAL A 27 -2.77 -5.02 14.70
C VAL A 27 -2.77 -3.76 15.58
N LYS A 28 -3.88 -3.43 16.24
CA LYS A 28 -3.99 -2.28 17.16
C LYS A 28 -3.10 -2.40 18.40
N GLY A 29 -2.73 -3.62 18.79
CA GLY A 29 -1.81 -3.90 19.88
C GLY A 29 -0.35 -3.56 19.57
N PHE A 30 0.01 -3.27 18.31
CA PHE A 30 1.37 -2.88 17.96
C PHE A 30 1.68 -1.41 18.32
N PRO A 31 2.96 -1.06 18.57
CA PRO A 31 3.32 0.27 19.08
C PRO A 31 2.96 1.45 18.19
N SER A 32 2.79 1.23 16.88
CA SER A 32 2.54 2.28 15.90
C SER A 32 1.28 1.94 15.09
N PRO A 33 0.46 2.96 14.73
CA PRO A 33 -0.68 2.76 13.85
C PRO A 33 -0.25 2.13 12.51
N LEU A 34 -1.08 1.22 11.99
CA LEU A 34 -0.78 0.58 10.72
C LEU A 34 -1.13 1.49 9.55
N VAL A 35 -0.10 1.89 8.78
CA VAL A 35 -0.21 2.71 7.56
C VAL A 35 0.17 1.87 6.35
N VAL A 36 -0.78 1.68 5.44
CA VAL A 36 -0.62 0.82 4.26
C VAL A 36 -0.52 1.66 3.00
N GLY A 37 0.61 1.58 2.30
CA GLY A 37 0.77 2.09 0.95
C GLY A 37 0.32 1.04 -0.06
N TRP A 38 -0.69 1.36 -0.87
CA TRP A 38 -1.36 0.42 -1.76
C TRP A 38 -1.75 1.10 -3.07
N PRO A 39 -0.87 1.17 -4.09
CA PRO A 39 -1.28 1.63 -5.41
C PRO A 39 -2.26 0.64 -6.06
N TYR A 40 -3.33 1.16 -6.66
CA TYR A 40 -4.36 0.32 -7.27
C TYR A 40 -4.07 0.04 -8.76
N ASN A 41 -3.18 -0.91 -8.99
CA ASN A 41 -2.54 -1.16 -10.28
C ASN A 41 -3.01 -2.42 -11.02
N GLY A 42 -2.70 -2.48 -12.32
CA GLY A 42 -3.02 -3.63 -13.18
C GLY A 42 -4.52 -3.76 -13.52
N THR A 43 -5.31 -2.74 -13.21
CA THR A 43 -6.78 -2.74 -13.25
C THR A 43 -7.37 -3.04 -14.64
N ARG A 44 -6.76 -2.53 -15.71
CA ARG A 44 -7.17 -2.83 -17.10
C ARG A 44 -6.97 -4.30 -17.45
N ARG A 45 -5.82 -4.86 -17.08
CA ARG A 45 -5.48 -6.27 -17.32
C ARG A 45 -6.45 -7.17 -16.58
N TRP A 46 -6.71 -6.84 -15.31
CA TRP A 46 -7.70 -7.52 -14.50
C TRP A 46 -9.10 -7.50 -15.14
N TYR A 47 -9.57 -6.30 -15.52
CA TYR A 47 -10.91 -6.15 -16.11
C TYR A 47 -11.06 -6.90 -17.44
N LEU A 48 -10.03 -6.88 -18.30
CA LEU A 48 -10.04 -7.66 -19.55
C LEU A 48 -10.10 -9.17 -19.29
N SER A 49 -9.41 -9.66 -18.26
CA SER A 49 -9.51 -11.07 -17.85
C SER A 49 -10.91 -11.41 -17.34
N ARG A 50 -11.49 -10.53 -16.52
CA ARG A 50 -12.86 -10.65 -16.01
C ARG A 50 -13.89 -10.68 -17.14
N LYS A 51 -13.86 -9.71 -18.06
CA LYS A 51 -14.80 -9.61 -19.20
C LYS A 51 -14.76 -10.83 -20.13
N ARG A 52 -13.62 -11.54 -20.21
CA ARG A 52 -13.52 -12.79 -20.96
C ARG A 52 -14.18 -13.97 -20.26
N ARG A 53 -14.20 -13.97 -18.92
CA ARG A 53 -14.84 -15.02 -18.11
C ARG A 53 -16.33 -14.76 -17.92
N ASP A 54 -16.74 -13.49 -17.97
CA ASP A 54 -18.11 -13.03 -17.82
C ASP A 54 -18.42 -11.95 -18.88
N SER A 55 -19.13 -12.36 -19.93
CA SER A 55 -19.44 -11.51 -21.10
C SER A 55 -20.49 -10.44 -20.82
N GLY A 56 -21.16 -10.48 -19.66
CA GLY A 56 -22.14 -9.47 -19.23
C GLY A 56 -21.52 -8.22 -18.58
N ALA A 57 -20.18 -8.10 -18.62
CA ALA A 57 -19.45 -7.11 -17.82
C ALA A 57 -19.93 -5.65 -18.02
N SER A 58 -20.36 -5.07 -16.90
CA SER A 58 -20.77 -3.70 -16.65
C SER A 58 -19.65 -2.66 -16.85
N ASP A 59 -19.99 -1.37 -16.77
CA ASP A 59 -19.04 -0.25 -16.89
C ASP A 59 -17.73 -0.46 -16.09
N TYR A 60 -16.59 -0.32 -16.76
CA TYR A 60 -15.25 -0.58 -16.22
C TYR A 60 -14.97 0.21 -14.93
N LEU A 61 -15.31 1.50 -14.92
CA LEU A 61 -15.05 2.37 -13.77
C LEU A 61 -15.90 1.95 -12.56
N THR A 62 -17.19 1.72 -12.76
CA THR A 62 -18.07 1.24 -11.68
C THR A 62 -17.59 -0.09 -11.09
N VAL A 63 -17.19 -1.05 -11.92
CA VAL A 63 -16.66 -2.34 -11.43
C VAL A 63 -15.40 -2.13 -10.60
N LEU A 64 -14.49 -1.28 -11.07
CA LEU A 64 -13.24 -1.04 -10.37
C LEU A 64 -13.41 -0.34 -9.04
N ILE A 65 -14.22 0.72 -9.01
CA ILE A 65 -14.43 1.55 -7.83
C ILE A 65 -15.09 0.73 -6.72
N ARG A 66 -16.10 -0.09 -7.06
CA ARG A 66 -16.69 -1.02 -6.10
C ARG A 66 -15.68 -2.00 -5.54
N ARG A 67 -14.91 -2.63 -6.44
CA ARG A 67 -13.90 -3.60 -6.01
C ARG A 67 -12.82 -2.96 -5.14
N GLN A 68 -12.47 -1.71 -5.42
CA GLN A 68 -11.52 -0.96 -4.64
C GLN A 68 -12.05 -0.64 -3.24
N ALA A 69 -13.29 -0.14 -3.14
CA ALA A 69 -13.94 0.13 -1.87
C ALA A 69 -14.07 -1.13 -0.99
N GLU A 70 -14.40 -2.28 -1.59
CA GLU A 70 -14.40 -3.58 -0.90
C GLU A 70 -13.02 -3.92 -0.31
N LEU A 71 -11.95 -3.66 -1.04
CA LEU A 71 -10.58 -3.94 -0.60
C LEU A 71 -10.11 -2.96 0.47
N HIS A 72 -10.46 -1.68 0.36
CA HIS A 72 -10.22 -0.69 1.41
C HIS A 72 -10.94 -1.07 2.70
N ARG A 73 -12.22 -1.46 2.60
CA ARG A 73 -12.99 -1.98 3.74
C ARG A 73 -12.29 -3.17 4.37
N MET A 74 -11.88 -4.16 3.58
CA MET A 74 -11.16 -5.33 4.09
C MET A 74 -9.89 -4.93 4.86
N MET A 75 -9.11 -3.97 4.36
CA MET A 75 -7.91 -3.51 5.07
C MET A 75 -8.24 -2.81 6.40
N PHE A 76 -9.28 -1.97 6.43
CA PHE A 76 -9.74 -1.29 7.65
C PHE A 76 -10.33 -2.27 8.67
N ASP A 77 -11.11 -3.27 8.22
CA ASP A 77 -11.66 -4.34 9.05
C ASP A 77 -10.55 -5.18 9.71
N HIS A 78 -9.36 -5.19 9.14
CA HIS A 78 -8.17 -5.85 9.68
C HIS A 78 -7.26 -4.90 10.48
N GLY A 79 -7.73 -3.68 10.81
CA GLY A 79 -7.06 -2.76 11.73
C GLY A 79 -6.11 -1.75 11.09
N ALA A 80 -6.07 -1.62 9.75
CA ALA A 80 -5.37 -0.50 9.12
C ALA A 80 -5.92 0.83 9.64
N SER A 81 -5.02 1.73 10.06
CA SER A 81 -5.39 3.07 10.53
C SER A 81 -5.40 4.07 9.39
N VAL A 82 -4.50 3.88 8.43
CA VAL A 82 -4.41 4.68 7.21
C VAL A 82 -4.21 3.76 6.02
N VAL A 83 -4.96 3.96 4.95
CA VAL A 83 -4.68 3.37 3.64
C VAL A 83 -4.40 4.49 2.65
N LEU A 84 -3.22 4.45 2.05
CA LEU A 84 -2.73 5.40 1.07
C LEU A 84 -2.73 4.76 -0.32
N THR A 85 -3.55 5.26 -1.22
CA THR A 85 -3.75 4.69 -2.56
C THR A 85 -3.45 5.71 -3.65
N PRO A 86 -2.24 5.67 -4.22
CA PRO A 86 -1.95 6.36 -5.47
C PRO A 86 -2.86 5.87 -6.60
N GLU A 87 -3.58 6.79 -7.24
CA GLU A 87 -4.53 6.49 -8.33
C GLU A 87 -4.04 6.97 -9.70
N PHE A 88 -3.67 8.25 -9.77
CA PHE A 88 -3.38 8.90 -11.04
C PHE A 88 -2.13 9.77 -10.92
N GLY A 89 -1.17 9.58 -11.82
CA GLY A 89 -0.01 10.47 -11.97
C GLY A 89 -0.07 11.30 -13.25
N SER A 90 0.94 12.16 -13.46
CA SER A 90 1.06 13.04 -14.64
C SER A 90 1.00 12.31 -15.98
N VAL A 91 1.34 11.01 -16.02
CA VAL A 91 1.21 10.16 -17.21
C VAL A 91 -0.24 10.10 -17.73
N THR A 92 -1.24 10.29 -16.87
CA THR A 92 -2.66 10.33 -17.24
C THR A 92 -2.94 11.49 -18.19
N LEU A 93 -2.40 12.69 -17.91
CA LEU A 93 -2.58 13.88 -18.74
C LEU A 93 -1.97 13.72 -20.12
N ARG A 94 -0.83 13.01 -20.21
CA ARG A 94 -0.14 12.75 -21.49
C ARG A 94 -0.94 11.86 -22.44
N ARG A 95 -2.02 11.21 -21.96
CA ARG A 95 -2.95 10.41 -22.78
C ARG A 95 -4.06 11.25 -23.43
N GLY A 96 -4.12 12.55 -23.15
CA GLY A 96 -5.07 13.48 -23.75
C GLY A 96 -6.30 13.77 -22.88
N VAL A 97 -6.99 14.86 -23.20
CA VAL A 97 -8.09 15.41 -22.40
C VAL A 97 -9.27 14.45 -22.28
N GLU A 98 -9.66 13.79 -23.37
CA GLU A 98 -10.81 12.86 -23.36
C GLU A 98 -10.55 11.64 -22.47
N TYR A 99 -9.33 11.09 -22.55
CA TYR A 99 -8.91 10.00 -21.66
C TYR A 99 -8.91 10.45 -20.20
N THR A 100 -8.33 11.63 -19.94
CA THR A 100 -8.24 12.19 -18.59
C THR A 100 -9.64 12.42 -18.02
N ARG A 101 -10.56 12.99 -18.80
CA ARG A 101 -11.95 13.21 -18.41
C ARG A 101 -12.65 11.90 -18.07
N TYR A 102 -12.48 10.87 -18.92
CA TYR A 102 -13.00 9.55 -18.63
C TYR A 102 -12.44 8.99 -17.31
N ALA A 103 -11.12 9.04 -17.11
CA ALA A 103 -10.50 8.52 -15.90
C ALA A 103 -10.95 9.28 -14.64
N MET A 104 -10.97 10.62 -14.70
CA MET A 104 -11.42 11.48 -13.60
C MET A 104 -12.92 11.37 -13.33
N SER A 105 -13.75 10.93 -14.28
CA SER A 105 -15.17 10.65 -14.02
C SER A 105 -15.38 9.56 -12.97
N GLY A 106 -14.35 8.76 -12.68
CA GLY A 106 -14.33 7.87 -11.52
C GLY A 106 -14.50 8.61 -10.18
N LEU A 107 -14.03 9.86 -10.07
CA LEU A 107 -14.17 10.68 -8.86
C LEU A 107 -15.64 11.03 -8.59
N LEU A 108 -16.43 11.30 -9.63
CA LEU A 108 -17.88 11.48 -9.48
C LEU A 108 -18.55 10.19 -9.00
N LYS A 109 -18.13 9.05 -9.56
CA LYS A 109 -18.66 7.74 -9.17
C LYS A 109 -18.33 7.37 -7.72
N LEU A 110 -17.21 7.84 -7.16
CA LEU A 110 -16.91 7.65 -5.73
C LEU A 110 -18.01 8.27 -4.85
N ALA A 111 -18.53 9.44 -5.23
CA ALA A 111 -19.57 10.14 -4.49
C ALA A 111 -20.96 9.51 -4.62
N GLU A 112 -21.21 8.80 -5.72
CA GLU A 112 -22.54 8.28 -6.06
C GLU A 112 -22.71 6.77 -5.80
N ASP A 113 -21.64 5.98 -5.86
CA ASP A 113 -21.76 4.53 -5.82
C ASP A 113 -22.12 4.02 -4.42
N PRO A 114 -23.14 3.15 -4.28
CA PRO A 114 -23.58 2.66 -2.98
C PRO A 114 -22.50 1.95 -2.15
N VAL A 115 -21.56 1.26 -2.79
CA VAL A 115 -20.50 0.53 -2.07
C VAL A 115 -19.47 1.52 -1.48
N CYS A 116 -19.18 2.60 -2.20
CA CYS A 116 -18.34 3.68 -1.69
C CYS A 116 -19.04 4.43 -0.57
N ARG A 117 -20.34 4.72 -0.72
CA ARG A 117 -21.12 5.36 0.34
C ARG A 117 -21.14 4.53 1.62
N GLU A 118 -21.36 3.21 1.51
CA GLU A 118 -21.31 2.33 2.68
C GLU A 118 -19.93 2.37 3.38
N LEU A 119 -18.84 2.45 2.61
CA LEU A 119 -17.49 2.61 3.18
C LEU A 119 -17.37 3.93 3.96
N PHE A 120 -17.84 5.04 3.41
CA PHE A 120 -17.77 6.35 4.08
C PHE A 120 -18.72 6.45 5.28
N ASP A 121 -19.94 5.92 5.15
CA ASP A 121 -20.96 5.85 6.21
C ASP A 121 -20.49 4.99 7.40
N SER A 122 -19.54 4.07 7.18
CA SER A 122 -18.89 3.31 8.26
C SER A 122 -17.93 4.13 9.13
N GLY A 123 -17.71 5.40 8.79
CA GLY A 123 -16.85 6.34 9.51
C GLY A 123 -15.45 6.54 8.91
N VAL A 124 -15.19 6.00 7.72
CA VAL A 124 -13.92 6.22 7.00
C VAL A 124 -13.83 7.68 6.58
N ARG A 125 -12.71 8.32 6.94
CA ARG A 125 -12.41 9.69 6.55
C ARG A 125 -11.63 9.68 5.24
N LEU A 126 -12.07 10.43 4.23
CA LEU A 126 -11.40 10.51 2.94
C LEU A 126 -10.64 11.83 2.80
N ARG A 127 -9.41 11.78 2.29
CA ARG A 127 -8.67 12.94 1.78
C ARG A 127 -8.01 12.63 0.44
N PHE A 128 -7.85 13.66 -0.37
CA PHE A 128 -7.09 13.63 -1.61
C PHE A 128 -5.76 14.34 -1.40
N TYR A 129 -4.69 13.79 -1.97
CA TYR A 129 -3.35 14.40 -1.90
C TYR A 129 -2.67 14.47 -3.28
N GLY A 130 -1.60 15.25 -3.38
CA GLY A 130 -0.88 15.56 -4.62
C GLY A 130 -1.22 16.94 -5.21
N GLU A 131 -0.82 17.20 -6.45
CA GLU A 131 -0.97 18.49 -7.16
C GLU A 131 -2.14 18.48 -8.16
N TYR A 132 -3.25 17.81 -7.81
CA TYR A 132 -4.36 17.61 -8.73
C TYR A 132 -5.16 18.88 -9.05
N ARG A 133 -5.22 19.84 -8.13
CA ARG A 133 -5.93 21.11 -8.33
C ARG A 133 -5.22 21.96 -9.40
N GLU A 134 -3.89 21.97 -9.35
CA GLU A 134 -3.02 22.63 -10.32
C GLU A 134 -2.94 21.85 -11.64
N ALA A 135 -2.99 20.51 -11.59
CA ALA A 135 -2.96 19.66 -12.76
C ALA A 135 -4.28 19.68 -13.57
N LEU A 136 -5.43 19.92 -12.91
CA LEU A 136 -6.77 19.85 -13.50
C LEU A 136 -7.42 21.25 -13.65
N VAL A 137 -6.64 22.24 -14.12
CA VAL A 137 -7.11 23.63 -14.28
C VAL A 137 -8.14 23.84 -15.38
N ASP A 138 -8.27 22.91 -16.33
CA ASP A 138 -9.27 23.02 -17.39
C ASP A 138 -10.69 22.99 -16.80
N PRO A 139 -11.58 23.92 -17.14
CA PRO A 139 -12.95 23.97 -16.62
C PRO A 139 -13.73 22.67 -16.74
N VAL A 140 -13.38 21.80 -17.68
CA VAL A 140 -14.03 20.51 -17.86
C VAL A 140 -13.84 19.53 -16.70
N PHE A 141 -12.81 19.73 -15.86
CA PHE A 141 -12.56 18.91 -14.68
C PHE A 141 -13.18 19.48 -13.40
N ARG A 142 -13.78 20.68 -13.45
CA ARG A 142 -14.39 21.34 -12.29
C ARG A 142 -15.38 20.44 -11.54
N PRO A 143 -16.31 19.71 -12.19
CA PRO A 143 -17.24 18.84 -11.46
C PRO A 143 -16.52 17.76 -10.62
N MET A 144 -15.40 17.24 -11.12
CA MET A 144 -14.62 16.24 -10.39
C MET A 144 -13.90 16.84 -9.18
N LEU A 145 -13.39 18.08 -9.32
CA LEU A 145 -12.76 18.80 -8.20
C LEU A 145 -13.77 19.19 -7.11
N GLU A 146 -14.99 19.57 -7.53
CA GLU A 146 -16.11 19.85 -6.62
C GLU A 146 -16.51 18.58 -5.86
N ALA A 147 -16.69 17.45 -6.55
CA ALA A 147 -16.99 16.16 -5.90
C ALA A 147 -15.89 15.72 -4.91
N CYS A 148 -14.62 15.96 -5.22
CA CYS A 148 -13.54 15.72 -4.26
C CYS A 148 -13.70 16.56 -2.98
N ALA A 149 -13.98 17.86 -3.12
CA ALA A 149 -14.14 18.74 -1.97
C ALA A 149 -15.37 18.39 -1.12
N GLU A 150 -16.49 18.08 -1.77
CA GLU A 150 -17.73 17.63 -1.10
C GLU A 150 -17.47 16.35 -0.28
N LEU A 151 -16.82 15.34 -0.89
CA LEU A 151 -16.48 14.10 -0.19
C LEU A 151 -15.52 14.30 0.99
N GLU A 152 -14.53 15.18 0.86
CA GLU A 152 -13.61 15.50 1.97
C GLU A 152 -14.34 16.15 3.14
N GLU A 153 -15.29 17.05 2.85
CA GLU A 153 -16.11 17.74 3.85
C GLU A 153 -17.10 16.78 4.52
N GLU A 154 -17.83 15.99 3.74
CA GLU A 154 -18.79 14.99 4.24
C GLU A 154 -18.12 13.98 5.19
N THR A 155 -16.90 13.56 4.85
CA THR A 155 -16.13 12.58 5.64
C THR A 155 -15.13 13.22 6.61
N ALA A 156 -15.22 14.53 6.86
CA ALA A 156 -14.23 15.22 7.70
C ALA A 156 -14.35 14.91 9.19
N SER A 157 -15.56 14.57 9.66
CA SER A 157 -15.86 14.38 11.06
C SER A 157 -15.50 12.97 11.56
N GLY A 158 -15.40 12.82 12.88
CA GLY A 158 -15.12 11.54 13.53
C GLY A 158 -13.63 11.22 13.69
N ASP A 159 -13.35 10.05 14.25
CA ASP A 159 -12.04 9.51 14.58
C ASP A 159 -11.73 8.20 13.84
N GLY A 160 -12.54 7.87 12.83
CA GLY A 160 -12.37 6.68 12.02
C GLY A 160 -11.08 6.67 11.18
N PRO A 161 -10.78 5.53 10.54
CA PRO A 161 -9.55 5.36 9.79
C PRO A 161 -9.53 6.27 8.55
N LEU A 162 -8.33 6.57 8.08
CA LEU A 162 -8.10 7.55 7.02
C LEU A 162 -7.81 6.86 5.69
N LEU A 163 -8.60 7.16 4.68
CA LEU A 163 -8.33 6.82 3.29
C LEU A 163 -7.72 8.04 2.59
N LEU A 164 -6.54 7.85 2.00
CA LEU A 164 -5.80 8.89 1.27
C LEU A 164 -5.71 8.49 -0.21
N LEU A 165 -6.39 9.23 -1.09
CA LEU A 165 -6.34 8.99 -2.54
C LEU A 165 -5.36 9.94 -3.22
N GLY A 166 -4.34 9.38 -3.85
CA GLY A 166 -3.25 10.12 -4.48
C GLY A 166 -3.58 10.53 -5.91
N LEU A 167 -3.65 11.84 -6.14
CA LEU A 167 -3.93 12.46 -7.42
C LEU A 167 -2.77 13.40 -7.78
N PHE A 168 -1.99 13.02 -8.79
CA PHE A 168 -0.82 13.74 -9.30
C PHE A 168 0.23 13.99 -8.22
N ALA A 169 0.61 12.91 -7.53
CA ALA A 169 1.61 12.92 -6.46
C ALA A 169 3.01 12.47 -6.93
N ASP A 170 3.21 12.31 -8.24
CA ASP A 170 4.43 11.75 -8.86
C ASP A 170 5.62 12.73 -8.93
N ALA A 171 5.40 14.01 -8.65
CA ALA A 171 6.43 15.04 -8.59
C ALA A 171 6.23 15.97 -7.37
N PRO A 172 6.40 15.46 -6.13
CA PRO A 172 5.94 16.15 -4.92
C PRO A 172 6.82 17.33 -4.49
N TRP A 173 8.03 17.45 -5.04
CA TRP A 173 9.07 18.32 -4.50
C TRP A 173 8.76 19.80 -4.61
N GLU A 174 8.11 20.24 -5.70
CA GLU A 174 7.72 21.64 -5.87
C GLU A 174 6.66 22.05 -4.85
N LYS A 175 5.61 21.23 -4.67
CA LYS A 175 4.64 21.43 -3.57
C LYS A 175 5.29 21.42 -2.19
N ILE A 176 6.19 20.49 -1.88
CA ILE A 176 6.85 20.43 -0.57
C ILE A 176 7.68 21.71 -0.32
N ALA A 177 8.41 22.18 -1.33
CA ALA A 177 9.17 23.43 -1.22
C ALA A 177 8.24 24.64 -1.01
N ARG A 178 7.15 24.72 -1.77
CA ARG A 178 6.12 25.76 -1.64
C ARG A 178 5.51 25.79 -0.23
N LEU A 179 5.07 24.63 0.27
CA LEU A 179 4.53 24.47 1.63
C LEU A 179 5.54 24.93 2.69
N SER A 180 6.83 24.61 2.51
CA SER A 180 7.89 25.03 3.44
C SER A 180 8.06 26.54 3.50
N VAL A 181 8.03 27.21 2.35
CA VAL A 181 8.14 28.67 2.24
C VAL A 181 6.92 29.36 2.82
N GLU A 182 5.72 28.91 2.47
CA GLU A 182 4.46 29.46 2.97
C GLU A 182 4.33 29.33 4.49
N PHE A 183 4.72 28.17 5.02
CA PHE A 183 4.75 27.95 6.47
C PHE A 183 5.73 28.91 7.15
N ALA A 184 6.95 29.04 6.63
CA ALA A 184 7.97 29.91 7.21
C ALA A 184 7.60 31.39 7.17
N ALA A 185 6.98 31.84 6.08
CA ALA A 185 6.46 33.20 5.97
C ALA A 185 5.37 33.50 7.01
N THR A 186 4.54 32.50 7.31
CA THR A 186 3.41 32.64 8.26
C THR A 186 3.85 32.55 9.71
N HIS A 187 4.79 31.65 10.03
CA HIS A 187 5.16 31.31 11.42
C HIS A 187 6.53 31.85 11.87
N GLY A 188 7.32 32.44 10.96
CA GLY A 188 8.65 32.97 11.27
C GLY A 188 9.72 31.91 11.54
N ARG A 189 9.45 30.64 11.21
CA ARG A 189 10.39 29.50 11.34
C ARG A 189 10.10 28.42 10.30
N PRO A 190 11.07 27.58 9.91
CA PRO A 190 10.78 26.43 9.04
C PRO A 190 9.80 25.45 9.73
N PRO A 191 8.99 24.72 8.94
CA PRO A 191 8.18 23.63 9.47
C PRO A 191 9.05 22.45 9.90
N ASP A 192 8.58 21.69 10.89
CA ASP A 192 9.09 20.35 11.17
C ASP A 192 8.48 19.31 10.19
N ARG A 193 8.92 18.04 10.31
CA ARG A 193 8.42 16.96 9.45
C ARG A 193 6.92 16.72 9.62
N ARG A 194 6.40 16.79 10.84
CA ARG A 194 4.97 16.55 11.13
C ARG A 194 4.13 17.66 10.49
N GLU A 195 4.57 18.90 10.61
CA GLU A 195 3.91 20.07 10.00
C GLU A 195 3.90 20.00 8.47
N LEU A 196 4.99 19.51 7.86
CA LEU A 196 5.02 19.26 6.42
C LEU A 196 4.10 18.12 5.98
N ILE A 197 4.01 17.03 6.75
CA ILE A 197 3.07 15.93 6.49
C ILE A 197 1.63 16.44 6.58
N GLU A 198 1.29 17.17 7.64
CA GLU A 198 -0.03 17.77 7.82
C GLU A 198 -0.38 18.73 6.69
N GLY A 199 0.58 19.57 6.26
CA GLY A 199 0.40 20.47 5.12
C GLY A 199 0.24 19.75 3.77
N TYR A 200 0.93 18.63 3.57
CA TYR A 200 0.89 17.91 2.29
C TYR A 200 -0.37 17.04 2.14
N TYR A 201 -0.75 16.34 3.21
CA TYR A 201 -1.87 15.38 3.23
C TYR A 201 -3.18 15.96 3.77
N GLY A 202 -3.15 17.17 4.35
CA GLY A 202 -4.32 17.78 5.00
C GLY A 202 -4.72 17.11 6.31
N ALA A 203 -3.87 16.23 6.85
CA ALA A 203 -4.08 15.50 8.09
C ALA A 203 -2.74 15.01 8.67
N ALA A 204 -2.70 14.76 9.97
CA ALA A 204 -1.58 14.07 10.59
C ALA A 204 -1.55 12.61 10.13
N VAL A 205 -0.48 12.20 9.47
CA VAL A 205 -0.30 10.83 8.96
C VAL A 205 0.97 10.23 9.55
N PRO A 206 0.91 9.04 10.19
CA PRO A 206 2.10 8.35 10.66
C PRO A 206 2.98 7.84 9.50
N ASP A 207 4.17 7.37 9.85
CA ASP A 207 5.10 6.77 8.89
C ASP A 207 4.52 5.52 8.23
N LEU A 208 4.91 5.31 6.97
CA LEU A 208 4.50 4.15 6.20
C LEU A 208 4.95 2.86 6.89
N SER A 209 4.02 1.97 7.22
CA SER A 209 4.35 0.69 7.87
C SER A 209 4.79 -0.34 6.84
N PHE A 210 4.06 -0.44 5.73
CA PHE A 210 4.46 -1.24 4.58
C PHE A 210 3.81 -0.74 3.30
N TYR A 211 4.41 -1.13 2.18
CA TYR A 211 3.94 -0.86 0.83
C TYR A 211 3.68 -2.16 0.09
N ILE A 212 2.50 -2.29 -0.52
CA ILE A 212 2.17 -3.43 -1.37
C ILE A 212 2.07 -2.97 -2.82
N GLY A 213 3.17 -3.12 -3.54
CA GLY A 213 3.25 -2.91 -4.97
C GLY A 213 2.73 -4.10 -5.78
N HIS A 214 2.82 -3.97 -7.10
CA HIS A 214 2.36 -4.98 -8.05
C HIS A 214 3.41 -5.23 -9.13
N THR A 215 3.79 -6.49 -9.30
CA THR A 215 4.77 -7.05 -10.22
C THR A 215 6.18 -6.50 -10.05
N GLN A 216 6.44 -5.28 -10.49
CA GLN A 216 7.75 -4.65 -10.38
C GLN A 216 7.93 -4.13 -8.95
N PRO A 217 9.05 -4.45 -8.26
CA PRO A 217 9.34 -3.90 -6.95
C PRO A 217 9.70 -2.41 -7.05
N GLU A 218 8.68 -1.57 -7.04
CA GLU A 218 8.78 -0.13 -7.12
C GLU A 218 7.84 0.50 -6.11
N MET A 219 8.31 1.54 -5.43
CA MET A 219 7.52 2.37 -4.52
C MET A 219 7.46 3.79 -5.08
N PHE A 220 6.27 4.39 -5.09
CA PHE A 220 6.03 5.71 -5.66
C PHE A 220 4.85 6.39 -4.96
N ASP A 221 4.73 7.71 -5.14
CA ASP A 221 3.58 8.52 -4.72
C ASP A 221 3.23 8.47 -3.23
N VAL A 222 4.23 8.21 -2.36
CA VAL A 222 4.13 8.19 -0.88
C VAL A 222 5.03 9.25 -0.20
N PRO A 223 5.05 10.51 -0.67
CA PRO A 223 6.01 11.51 -0.22
C PRO A 223 5.94 11.76 1.28
N LEU A 224 7.10 12.06 1.88
CA LEU A 224 7.26 12.34 3.31
C LEU A 224 6.98 11.16 4.26
N LEU A 225 6.28 10.11 3.85
CA LEU A 225 5.91 8.98 4.73
C LEU A 225 6.90 7.81 4.70
N ALA A 226 7.67 7.67 3.62
CA ALA A 226 8.75 6.68 3.53
C ALA A 226 9.93 7.09 4.41
N GLY A 227 10.33 6.19 5.31
CA GLY A 227 11.42 6.40 6.27
C GLY A 227 12.62 5.47 6.07
N GLY A 228 12.49 4.47 5.19
CA GLY A 228 13.47 3.40 4.98
C GLY A 228 13.23 2.15 5.82
N GLU A 229 12.26 2.19 6.74
CA GLU A 229 11.89 1.09 7.64
C GLU A 229 10.61 0.36 7.17
N GLU A 230 9.92 0.90 6.16
CA GLU A 230 8.73 0.28 5.60
C GLU A 230 9.03 -1.09 4.96
N HIS A 231 8.16 -2.07 5.21
CA HIS A 231 8.29 -3.36 4.52
C HIS A 231 7.73 -3.28 3.11
N LEU A 232 8.45 -3.82 2.13
CA LEU A 232 8.04 -3.81 0.72
C LEU A 232 7.54 -5.19 0.29
N TYR A 233 6.32 -5.23 -0.22
CA TYR A 233 5.68 -6.41 -0.79
C TYR A 233 5.34 -6.16 -2.27
N ALA A 234 5.47 -7.18 -3.11
CA ALA A 234 5.12 -7.10 -4.53
C ALA A 234 4.22 -8.27 -4.91
N THR A 235 2.96 -7.98 -5.22
CA THR A 235 2.00 -9.01 -5.66
C THR A 235 2.23 -9.38 -7.12
N LEU A 236 2.00 -10.65 -7.47
CA LEU A 236 2.10 -11.09 -8.88
C LEU A 236 0.83 -10.77 -9.68
N ASN A 237 -0.31 -10.78 -9.01
CA ASN A 237 -1.62 -10.49 -9.59
C ASN A 237 -1.95 -9.00 -9.45
N PRO A 238 -2.75 -8.43 -10.37
CA PRO A 238 -3.24 -7.05 -10.24
C PRO A 238 -3.82 -6.75 -8.86
N SER A 239 -3.74 -5.48 -8.42
CA SER A 239 -4.29 -5.04 -7.14
C SER A 239 -5.75 -5.47 -6.89
N PRO A 240 -6.69 -5.43 -7.87
CA PRO A 240 -8.05 -5.93 -7.66
C PRO A 240 -8.18 -7.42 -7.24
N ASP A 241 -7.16 -8.23 -7.50
CA ASP A 241 -7.11 -9.66 -7.15
C ASP A 241 -6.54 -9.93 -5.74
N LEU A 242 -6.19 -8.88 -4.97
CA LEU A 242 -5.81 -9.07 -3.57
C LEU A 242 -6.92 -9.83 -2.84
N SER A 243 -6.52 -10.88 -2.14
CA SER A 243 -7.41 -11.66 -1.28
C SER A 243 -7.15 -11.32 0.18
N GLU A 244 -8.17 -11.53 1.01
CA GLU A 244 -8.02 -11.44 2.47
C GLU A 244 -6.88 -12.34 2.97
N ARG A 245 -6.80 -13.58 2.47
CA ARG A 245 -5.70 -14.50 2.79
C ARG A 245 -4.34 -13.89 2.50
N GLN A 246 -4.14 -13.34 1.29
CA GLN A 246 -2.85 -12.73 0.93
C GLN A 246 -2.54 -11.49 1.78
N PHE A 247 -3.55 -10.69 2.11
CA PHE A 247 -3.38 -9.55 3.00
C PHE A 247 -2.99 -10.00 4.41
N ARG A 248 -3.62 -11.05 4.94
CA ARG A 248 -3.26 -11.66 6.22
C ARG A 248 -1.85 -12.28 6.21
N GLU A 249 -1.39 -12.85 5.11
CA GLU A 249 -0.01 -13.34 4.96
C GLU A 249 0.98 -12.18 5.08
N ILE A 250 0.69 -11.05 4.43
CA ILE A 250 1.48 -9.81 4.51
C ILE A 250 1.48 -9.24 5.94
N LEU A 251 0.31 -9.16 6.58
CA LEU A 251 0.20 -8.71 7.97
C LEU A 251 1.02 -9.59 8.91
N TYR A 252 0.88 -10.92 8.82
CA TYR A 252 1.64 -11.85 9.65
C TYR A 252 3.15 -11.63 9.51
N ASP A 253 3.62 -11.50 8.27
CA ASP A 253 5.03 -11.24 8.00
C ASP A 253 5.49 -9.90 8.59
N HIS A 254 4.72 -8.83 8.42
CA HIS A 254 5.04 -7.51 8.96
C HIS A 254 5.06 -7.48 10.49
N LEU A 255 4.12 -8.15 11.13
CA LEU A 255 3.91 -8.10 12.58
C LEU A 255 4.85 -9.06 13.32
N PHE A 256 5.10 -10.25 12.80
CA PHE A 256 5.77 -11.32 13.53
C PHE A 256 7.06 -11.83 12.88
N SER A 257 7.14 -11.91 11.55
CA SER A 257 8.32 -12.50 10.89
C SER A 257 9.48 -11.52 10.74
N ARG A 258 9.20 -10.25 10.45
CA ARG A 258 10.24 -9.25 10.15
C ARG A 258 10.82 -8.56 11.38
N ARG A 259 10.12 -8.61 12.51
CA ARG A 259 10.58 -8.03 13.78
C ARG A 259 11.46 -9.01 14.54
N VAL A 260 12.53 -9.47 13.89
CA VAL A 260 13.54 -10.34 14.51
C VAL A 260 14.50 -9.47 15.33
N PRO A 261 14.82 -9.83 16.58
CA PRO A 261 15.86 -9.14 17.34
C PRO A 261 17.20 -9.11 16.58
N LEU A 262 18.00 -8.07 16.84
CA LEU A 262 19.37 -8.02 16.32
C LEU A 262 20.13 -9.27 16.74
N VAL A 263 20.72 -9.96 15.76
CA VAL A 263 21.50 -11.17 15.99
C VAL A 263 22.93 -10.78 16.32
N ASP A 264 23.42 -11.22 17.48
CA ASP A 264 24.85 -11.17 17.79
C ASP A 264 25.54 -12.35 17.09
N TYR A 265 26.11 -12.07 15.91
CA TYR A 265 26.74 -13.08 15.07
C TYR A 265 27.97 -13.72 15.73
N GLU A 266 28.68 -13.01 16.60
CA GLU A 266 29.86 -13.54 17.30
C GLU A 266 29.47 -14.51 18.42
N ALA A 267 28.30 -14.30 19.03
CA ALA A 267 27.74 -15.17 20.07
C ALA A 267 26.99 -16.40 19.51
N LEU A 268 26.80 -16.50 18.20
CA LEU A 268 26.15 -17.66 17.59
C LEU A 268 26.97 -18.95 17.84
N PRO A 269 26.31 -20.08 18.18
CA PRO A 269 26.99 -21.37 18.23
C PRO A 269 27.65 -21.73 16.89
N PRO A 270 28.74 -22.51 16.88
CA PRO A 270 29.46 -22.86 15.63
C PRO A 270 28.57 -23.48 14.55
N GLU A 271 27.55 -24.27 14.92
CA GLU A 271 26.57 -24.83 13.99
C GLU A 271 25.75 -23.73 13.29
N ALA A 272 25.25 -22.75 14.04
CA ALA A 272 24.48 -21.63 13.49
C ALA A 272 25.34 -20.70 12.62
N GLN A 273 26.61 -20.50 12.98
CA GLN A 273 27.57 -19.78 12.13
C GLN A 273 27.82 -20.55 10.82
N GLY A 274 27.97 -21.87 10.88
CA GLY A 274 28.10 -22.73 9.70
C GLY A 274 26.89 -22.62 8.76
N GLU A 275 25.67 -22.72 9.30
CA GLU A 275 24.42 -22.53 8.53
C GLU A 275 24.33 -21.15 7.87
N LEU A 276 24.77 -20.09 8.57
CA LEU A 276 24.80 -18.73 8.02
C LEU A 276 25.77 -18.60 6.85
N ILE A 277 26.97 -19.19 6.97
CA ILE A 277 27.97 -19.21 5.90
C ILE A 277 27.41 -19.96 4.69
N GLU A 278 26.88 -21.16 4.90
CA GLU A 278 26.33 -21.99 3.82
C GLU A 278 25.16 -21.29 3.12
N TYR A 279 24.26 -20.66 3.88
CA TYR A 279 23.17 -19.87 3.32
C TYR A 279 23.70 -18.75 2.41
N ASN A 280 24.69 -17.99 2.86
CA ASN A 280 25.26 -16.87 2.11
C ASN A 280 25.99 -17.33 0.84
N GLU A 281 26.74 -18.43 0.91
CA GLU A 281 27.41 -19.02 -0.26
C GLU A 281 26.39 -19.53 -1.28
N ARG A 282 25.35 -20.23 -0.81
CA ARG A 282 24.27 -20.77 -1.66
C ARG A 282 23.44 -19.67 -2.32
N CYS A 283 23.24 -18.55 -1.64
CA CYS A 283 22.53 -17.39 -2.16
C CYS A 283 23.45 -16.39 -2.89
N SER A 284 24.74 -16.69 -3.04
CA SER A 284 25.69 -15.77 -3.67
C SER A 284 25.27 -15.44 -5.11
N GLY A 285 25.13 -14.15 -5.42
CA GLY A 285 24.65 -13.66 -6.71
C GLY A 285 23.14 -13.77 -6.94
N ALA A 286 22.38 -14.33 -6.00
CA ALA A 286 20.91 -14.30 -6.06
C ALA A 286 20.40 -12.88 -5.85
N THR A 287 19.40 -12.46 -6.62
CA THR A 287 18.80 -11.13 -6.49
C THR A 287 17.29 -11.22 -6.66
N VAL A 288 16.56 -10.79 -5.63
CA VAL A 288 15.11 -10.62 -5.68
C VAL A 288 14.77 -9.33 -6.43
N GLY A 289 13.73 -9.39 -7.27
CA GLY A 289 13.25 -8.23 -8.02
C GLY A 289 13.76 -8.14 -9.46
N LEU A 290 14.57 -9.09 -9.92
CA LEU A 290 14.86 -9.25 -11.33
C LEU A 290 13.65 -9.79 -12.09
N GLY A 291 13.57 -9.48 -13.38
CA GLY A 291 12.51 -10.03 -14.23
C GLY A 291 12.80 -9.93 -15.72
N ARG A 292 11.86 -10.45 -16.50
CA ARG A 292 11.96 -10.55 -17.97
C ARG A 292 10.67 -10.11 -18.62
N VAL A 293 10.79 -9.46 -19.77
CA VAL A 293 9.64 -9.12 -20.61
C VAL A 293 9.19 -10.36 -21.37
N HIS A 294 7.96 -10.81 -21.11
CA HIS A 294 7.39 -11.95 -21.80
C HIS A 294 7.16 -11.64 -23.30
N PRO A 295 7.58 -12.50 -24.23
CA PRO A 295 7.64 -12.16 -25.66
C PRO A 295 6.27 -11.86 -26.29
N VAL A 296 5.21 -12.55 -25.86
CA VAL A 296 3.85 -12.37 -26.42
C VAL A 296 3.11 -11.20 -25.77
N THR A 297 2.97 -11.24 -24.44
CA THR A 297 2.23 -10.23 -23.69
C THR A 297 2.98 -8.91 -23.51
N ARG A 298 4.29 -8.87 -23.78
CA ARG A 298 5.19 -7.72 -23.53
C ARG A 298 5.18 -7.21 -22.09
N MET A 299 4.69 -8.01 -21.15
CA MET A 299 4.68 -7.68 -19.74
C MET A 299 5.96 -8.16 -19.07
N TRP A 300 6.51 -7.33 -18.19
CA TRP A 300 7.52 -7.75 -17.25
C TRP A 300 6.94 -8.84 -16.31
N ARG A 301 7.73 -9.88 -16.03
CA ARG A 301 7.42 -10.94 -15.07
C ARG A 301 8.63 -11.17 -14.18
N PRO A 302 8.44 -11.40 -12.87
CA PRO A 302 9.56 -11.67 -11.99
C PRO A 302 10.24 -12.97 -12.38
N VAL A 303 11.56 -12.99 -12.23
CA VAL A 303 12.39 -14.20 -12.24
C VAL A 303 12.72 -14.50 -10.79
N PHE A 304 12.25 -15.63 -10.30
CA PHE A 304 12.61 -16.08 -8.96
C PHE A 304 14.05 -16.60 -8.96
N PRO A 305 14.86 -16.22 -7.95
CA PRO A 305 16.20 -16.78 -7.81
C PRO A 305 16.15 -18.32 -7.75
N ASP A 306 17.00 -18.97 -8.53
CA ASP A 306 17.19 -20.41 -8.48
C ASP A 306 18.23 -20.73 -7.41
N VAL A 307 17.80 -20.70 -6.15
CA VAL A 307 18.65 -21.02 -5.00
C VAL A 307 18.51 -22.52 -4.71
N PRO A 308 19.60 -23.30 -4.73
CA PRO A 308 19.55 -24.72 -4.39
C PRO A 308 18.89 -24.95 -3.03
N ALA A 309 18.17 -26.06 -2.89
CA ALA A 309 17.67 -26.47 -1.59
C ALA A 309 18.86 -26.68 -0.62
N PRO A 310 18.67 -26.46 0.70
CA PRO A 310 19.66 -26.87 1.67
C PRO A 310 19.97 -28.36 1.48
N PRO A 311 21.23 -28.80 1.61
CA PRO A 311 21.54 -30.22 1.74
C PRO A 311 20.69 -30.76 2.89
N GLN A 312 19.97 -31.86 2.66
CA GLN A 312 19.17 -32.48 3.72
C GLN A 312 20.11 -32.78 4.88
N ALA A 313 19.89 -32.13 6.03
CA ALA A 313 20.62 -32.42 7.24
C ALA A 313 20.57 -33.94 7.46
N TYR A 314 21.76 -34.55 7.59
CA TYR A 314 21.96 -35.97 7.79
C TYR A 314 20.90 -36.52 8.74
N GLY A 315 20.14 -37.51 8.25
CA GLY A 315 19.16 -38.23 9.06
C GLY A 315 19.79 -38.59 10.40
N ARG A 316 19.07 -38.30 11.49
CA ARG A 316 19.39 -38.82 12.81
C ARG A 316 19.66 -40.33 12.66
N GLY A 317 20.93 -40.70 12.73
CA GLY A 317 21.36 -42.08 12.84
C GLY A 317 20.87 -42.60 14.17
N GLY A 318 19.68 -43.20 14.17
CA GLY A 318 19.24 -44.08 15.24
C GLY A 318 20.14 -45.30 15.26
N ARG A 319 21.01 -45.38 16.26
CA ARG A 319 21.39 -46.64 16.88
C ARG A 319 20.91 -46.60 18.32
#